data_AF-A0A7K2KWW7-F1
#
_entry.id   AF-A0A7K2KWW7-F1
#
_cell.length_a   1.000
_cell.length_b   1.000
_cell.length_c   1.000
_cell.angle_alpha   90.00
_cell.angle_beta   90.00
_cell.angle_gamma   90.00
#
_symmetry.space_group_name_H-M   'P 1'
#
loop_
_entity.id
_entity.type
_entity.pdbx_description
1 polymer ?
#
loop_
_entity_poly.entity_id
_entity_poly.type
_entity_poly.pdbx_seq_one_letter_code
_entity_poly.pdbx_strand_id
1 'polypeptide(L)'
;MTGGRERRVEQLRRAGLDVVGDGRVEEVMRPWAAWRPVVSIEATPAVAVPDKSPDLVAELNRQWHRLAVENGVVGADGAFLIDVAGPSSGPRRWTRVRLTEHWDLAGVLGERPGRPEFVTLSTDGDALVGATCEEYDVWLVALDGLVAERKARARAEAVETAEQREAGWEGLFRGPGPSPKVRDEWAHGLARNPVVSDDVRAGLLGLTHHLLWRPLPTSVVEAAMAHPDRKVRGQLAEVQPNLTPEQWARLILGEEDDRQRWILTLLAADRRAQLTDTAYARLAGDPSAKVREEAARLTGLPP
;
A
#
# COMPACT_ATOMS: atom_id res chain seq x y z
N MET A 1 -30.75 -5.09 10.27
CA MET A 1 -30.80 -5.32 8.81
C MET A 1 -30.54 -6.80 8.44
N THR A 2 -31.15 -7.75 9.12
CA THR A 2 -30.95 -9.21 8.91
C THR A 2 -31.90 -9.81 7.87
N GLY A 3 -33.11 -9.27 7.75
CA GLY A 3 -34.15 -9.81 6.84
C GLY A 3 -33.84 -9.72 5.35
N GLY A 4 -32.85 -8.94 4.90
CA GLY A 4 -32.38 -8.97 3.50
C GLY A 4 -31.55 -10.21 3.17
N ARG A 5 -30.73 -10.68 4.11
CA ARG A 5 -29.87 -11.86 3.95
C ARG A 5 -30.70 -13.15 4.01
N GLU A 6 -31.61 -13.23 4.97
CA GLU A 6 -32.50 -14.39 5.12
C GLU A 6 -33.39 -14.60 3.89
N ARG A 7 -33.98 -13.52 3.35
CA ARG A 7 -34.77 -13.59 2.11
C ARG A 7 -33.95 -14.05 0.90
N ARG A 8 -32.69 -13.62 0.81
CA ARG A 8 -31.78 -14.08 -0.26
C ARG A 8 -31.44 -15.56 -0.12
N VAL A 9 -31.11 -16.03 1.08
CA VAL A 9 -30.83 -17.46 1.33
C VAL A 9 -32.04 -18.32 1.01
N GLU A 10 -33.24 -17.86 1.37
CA GLU A 10 -34.48 -18.57 1.06
C GLU A 10 -34.75 -18.63 -0.45
N GLN A 11 -34.52 -17.54 -1.18
CA GLN A 11 -34.63 -17.52 -2.64
C GLN A 11 -33.65 -18.52 -3.29
N LEU A 12 -32.40 -18.57 -2.83
CA LEU A 12 -31.41 -19.52 -3.33
C LEU A 12 -31.84 -20.98 -3.05
N ARG A 13 -32.33 -21.27 -1.85
CA ARG A 13 -32.85 -22.62 -1.50
C ARG A 13 -34.03 -23.02 -2.39
N ARG A 14 -34.96 -22.11 -2.65
CA ARG A 14 -36.08 -22.34 -3.57
C ARG A 14 -35.64 -22.62 -5.00
N ALA A 15 -34.50 -22.07 -5.41
CA ALA A 15 -33.90 -22.36 -6.71
C ALA A 15 -33.13 -23.70 -6.74
N GLY A 16 -33.12 -24.45 -5.63
CA GLY A 16 -32.40 -25.70 -5.48
C GLY A 16 -30.91 -25.52 -5.21
N LEU A 17 -30.52 -24.42 -4.55
CA LEU A 17 -29.14 -24.13 -4.19
C LEU A 17 -28.88 -24.27 -2.69
N ASP A 18 -27.91 -25.10 -2.34
CA ASP A 18 -27.39 -25.21 -0.98
C ASP A 18 -26.29 -24.18 -0.73
N VAL A 19 -26.48 -23.30 0.24
CA VAL A 19 -25.47 -22.29 0.62
C VAL A 19 -24.34 -22.96 1.41
N VAL A 20 -23.11 -22.82 0.92
CA VAL A 20 -21.90 -23.45 1.50
C VAL A 20 -20.97 -22.38 2.06
N GLY A 21 -20.67 -22.43 3.35
CA GLY A 21 -19.68 -21.55 4.00
C GLY A 21 -20.16 -20.11 4.25
N ASP A 22 -19.26 -19.25 4.72
CA ASP A 22 -19.56 -17.92 5.23
C ASP A 22 -19.34 -16.77 4.22
N GLY A 23 -19.46 -17.01 2.91
CA GLY A 23 -19.66 -15.96 1.90
C GLY A 23 -18.58 -14.86 1.77
N ARG A 24 -17.45 -14.95 2.47
CA ARG A 24 -16.28 -14.10 2.25
C ARG A 24 -15.31 -14.81 1.33
N VAL A 25 -15.35 -14.46 0.05
CA VAL A 25 -14.34 -14.85 -0.92
C VAL A 25 -13.59 -13.58 -1.31
N GLU A 26 -12.42 -13.37 -0.71
CA GLU A 26 -11.65 -12.12 -0.87
C GLU A 26 -10.79 -12.08 -2.14
N GLU A 27 -10.49 -13.24 -2.73
CA GLU A 27 -9.55 -13.34 -3.85
C GLU A 27 -10.18 -13.24 -5.25
N VAL A 28 -11.51 -13.22 -5.34
CA VAL A 28 -12.25 -13.14 -6.62
C VAL A 28 -12.75 -11.73 -6.91
N MET A 29 -13.11 -11.46 -8.17
CA MET A 29 -13.67 -10.15 -8.55
C MET A 29 -14.93 -9.85 -7.75
N ARG A 30 -15.16 -8.60 -7.35
CA ARG A 30 -16.41 -8.21 -6.67
C ARG A 30 -17.61 -8.42 -7.61
N PRO A 31 -18.81 -8.74 -7.10
CA PRO A 31 -19.98 -9.00 -7.94
C PRO A 31 -20.22 -7.91 -9.00
N TRP A 32 -20.17 -6.63 -8.63
CA TRP A 32 -20.36 -5.55 -9.61
C TRP A 32 -19.35 -5.58 -10.77
N ALA A 33 -18.10 -5.97 -10.53
CA ALA A 33 -17.12 -6.11 -11.60
C ALA A 33 -17.47 -7.29 -12.52
N ALA A 34 -18.06 -8.37 -11.99
CA ALA A 34 -18.51 -9.54 -12.75
C ALA A 34 -19.75 -9.24 -13.60
N TRP A 35 -20.63 -8.37 -13.12
CA TRP A 35 -21.80 -7.93 -13.87
C TRP A 35 -21.46 -7.09 -15.10
N ARG A 36 -20.42 -6.24 -15.03
CA ARG A 36 -20.03 -5.32 -16.11
C ARG A 36 -19.96 -5.95 -17.51
N PRO A 37 -19.21 -7.05 -17.74
CA PRO A 37 -19.14 -7.64 -19.07
C PRO A 37 -20.46 -8.32 -19.50
N VAL A 38 -21.35 -8.66 -18.56
CA VAL A 38 -22.64 -9.31 -18.83
C VAL A 38 -23.70 -8.28 -19.24
N VAL A 39 -23.76 -7.12 -18.57
CA VAL A 39 -24.75 -6.06 -18.82
C VAL A 39 -24.21 -4.93 -19.71
N SER A 40 -23.07 -5.16 -20.36
CA SER A 40 -22.48 -4.19 -21.28
C SER A 40 -23.34 -4.09 -22.54
N ILE A 41 -23.44 -2.88 -23.11
CA ILE A 41 -24.05 -2.71 -24.44
C ILE A 41 -23.29 -3.47 -25.54
N GLU A 42 -22.01 -3.78 -25.29
CA GLU A 42 -21.14 -4.56 -26.18
C GLU A 42 -21.13 -6.07 -25.83
N ALA A 43 -21.94 -6.51 -24.87
CA ALA A 43 -22.00 -7.92 -24.50
C ALA A 43 -22.46 -8.76 -25.69
N THR A 44 -21.78 -9.89 -25.93
CA THR A 44 -22.18 -10.86 -26.94
C THR A 44 -22.65 -12.12 -26.24
N PRO A 45 -23.90 -12.57 -26.45
CA PRO A 45 -24.40 -13.76 -25.80
C PRO A 45 -23.73 -15.01 -26.39
N ALA A 46 -23.33 -15.94 -25.53
CA ALA A 46 -22.98 -17.29 -25.95
C ALA A 46 -24.24 -18.06 -26.40
N VAL A 47 -25.38 -17.75 -25.75
CA VAL A 47 -26.72 -18.24 -26.12
C VAL A 47 -27.73 -17.12 -25.93
N ALA A 48 -28.58 -16.90 -26.93
CA ALA A 48 -29.76 -16.05 -26.83
C ALA A 48 -31.00 -16.93 -26.99
N VAL A 49 -31.91 -16.91 -26.01
CA VAL A 49 -33.16 -17.67 -26.05
C VAL A 49 -34.33 -16.69 -26.18
N PRO A 50 -35.15 -16.78 -27.24
CA PRO A 50 -36.31 -15.91 -27.41
C PRO A 50 -37.29 -16.02 -26.25
N ASP A 51 -37.78 -14.88 -25.76
CA ASP A 51 -38.66 -14.79 -24.59
C ASP A 51 -40.02 -15.49 -24.79
N LYS A 52 -40.41 -15.72 -26.05
CA LYS A 52 -41.63 -16.43 -26.47
C LYS A 52 -41.42 -17.93 -26.73
N SER A 53 -40.25 -18.47 -26.41
CA SER A 53 -39.96 -19.89 -26.62
C SER A 53 -40.91 -20.77 -25.80
N PRO A 54 -41.56 -21.80 -26.40
CA PRO A 54 -42.24 -22.81 -25.62
C PRO A 54 -41.18 -23.53 -24.78
N ASP A 55 -41.37 -23.59 -23.47
CA ASP A 55 -40.41 -24.13 -22.49
C ASP A 55 -39.16 -23.27 -22.20
N LEU A 56 -39.27 -21.94 -22.33
CA LEU A 56 -38.20 -20.97 -22.02
C LEU A 56 -37.39 -21.29 -20.75
N VAL A 57 -38.06 -21.56 -19.63
CA VAL A 57 -37.40 -21.86 -18.35
C VAL A 57 -36.53 -23.11 -18.44
N ALA A 58 -37.07 -24.19 -19.00
CA ALA A 58 -36.35 -25.45 -19.13
C ALA A 58 -35.16 -25.31 -20.07
N GLU A 59 -35.33 -24.55 -21.17
CA GLU A 59 -34.24 -24.28 -22.10
C GLU A 59 -33.13 -23.44 -21.47
N LEU A 60 -33.48 -22.37 -20.76
CA LEU A 60 -32.50 -21.54 -20.06
C LEU A 60 -31.71 -22.31 -19.01
N ASN A 61 -32.38 -23.13 -18.21
CA ASN A 61 -31.71 -23.98 -17.22
C ASN A 61 -30.73 -24.95 -17.91
N ARG A 62 -31.17 -25.64 -18.97
CA ARG A 62 -30.32 -26.57 -19.74
C ARG A 62 -29.11 -25.85 -20.35
N GLN A 63 -29.31 -24.69 -20.96
CA GLN A 63 -28.24 -23.92 -21.60
C GLN A 63 -27.27 -23.34 -20.56
N TRP A 64 -27.77 -22.82 -19.44
CA TRP A 64 -26.92 -22.35 -18.35
C TRP A 64 -26.06 -23.49 -17.80
N HIS A 65 -26.64 -24.66 -17.50
CA HIS A 65 -25.90 -25.77 -16.93
C HIS A 65 -24.83 -26.28 -17.90
N ARG A 66 -25.15 -26.37 -19.20
CA ARG A 66 -24.19 -26.69 -20.25
C ARG A 66 -23.00 -25.73 -20.22
N LEU A 67 -23.26 -24.42 -20.30
CA LEU A 67 -22.20 -23.40 -20.29
C LEU A 67 -21.40 -23.42 -18.98
N ALA A 68 -22.07 -23.57 -17.85
CA ALA A 68 -21.44 -23.55 -16.53
C ALA A 68 -20.50 -24.75 -16.32
N VAL A 69 -20.82 -25.92 -16.87
CA VAL A 69 -19.94 -27.10 -16.86
C VAL A 69 -18.82 -26.97 -17.90
N GLU A 70 -19.15 -26.60 -19.14
CA GLU A 70 -18.17 -26.46 -20.23
C GLU A 70 -17.08 -25.43 -19.91
N ASN A 71 -17.45 -24.32 -19.25
CA ASN A 71 -16.52 -23.25 -18.87
C ASN A 71 -15.90 -23.46 -17.46
N GLY A 72 -16.28 -24.51 -16.72
CA GLY A 72 -15.72 -24.77 -15.39
C GLY A 72 -16.21 -23.83 -14.28
N VAL A 73 -17.35 -23.17 -14.45
CA VAL A 73 -18.02 -22.43 -13.37
C VAL A 73 -18.43 -23.37 -12.25
N VAL A 74 -19.00 -24.53 -12.59
CA VAL A 74 -19.31 -25.59 -11.62
C VAL A 74 -18.06 -26.46 -11.46
N GLY A 75 -17.35 -26.28 -10.34
CA GLY A 75 -16.14 -27.04 -10.03
C GLY A 75 -16.40 -28.52 -9.76
N ALA A 76 -15.32 -29.31 -9.58
CA ALA A 76 -15.41 -30.75 -9.30
C ALA A 76 -16.16 -31.09 -8.00
N ASP A 77 -16.18 -30.17 -7.02
CA ASP A 77 -16.95 -30.28 -5.77
C ASP A 77 -18.41 -29.78 -5.91
N GLY A 78 -18.81 -29.42 -7.13
CA GLY A 78 -20.11 -28.85 -7.48
C GLY A 78 -20.33 -27.43 -6.98
N ALA A 79 -19.34 -26.80 -6.35
CA ALA A 79 -19.50 -25.48 -5.74
C ALA A 79 -19.15 -24.36 -6.71
N PHE A 80 -19.89 -23.25 -6.60
CA PHE A 80 -19.66 -22.03 -7.35
C PHE A 80 -20.18 -20.82 -6.58
N LEU A 81 -19.91 -19.62 -7.07
CA LEU A 81 -20.38 -18.37 -6.51
C LEU A 81 -21.54 -17.84 -7.32
N ILE A 82 -22.56 -17.28 -6.66
CA ILE A 82 -23.68 -16.63 -7.32
C ILE A 82 -23.99 -15.27 -6.68
N ASP A 83 -24.34 -14.30 -7.52
CA ASP A 83 -24.97 -13.03 -7.15
C ASP A 83 -26.20 -12.84 -8.03
N VAL A 84 -27.33 -12.53 -7.39
CA VAL A 84 -28.64 -12.38 -8.03
C VAL A 84 -29.03 -10.92 -7.98
N ALA A 85 -29.53 -10.38 -9.09
CA ALA A 85 -30.05 -9.01 -9.13
C ALA A 85 -31.38 -8.93 -8.35
N GLY A 86 -31.65 -7.77 -7.75
CA GLY A 86 -32.93 -7.56 -7.06
C GLY A 86 -32.94 -6.38 -6.10
N PRO A 87 -34.14 -5.95 -5.64
CA PRO A 87 -34.36 -4.73 -4.86
C PRO A 87 -33.86 -4.80 -3.41
N SER A 88 -33.19 -5.89 -3.00
CA SER A 88 -32.65 -5.99 -1.65
C SER A 88 -31.49 -5.01 -1.45
N SER A 89 -31.74 -3.96 -0.67
CA SER A 89 -30.87 -2.81 -0.34
C SER A 89 -29.57 -3.12 0.42
N GLY A 90 -29.06 -4.35 0.32
CA GLY A 90 -27.78 -4.75 0.88
C GLY A 90 -26.64 -4.63 -0.14
N PRO A 91 -25.37 -4.51 0.32
CA PRO A 91 -24.23 -4.60 -0.58
C PRO A 91 -24.23 -5.94 -1.32
N ARG A 92 -24.06 -5.91 -2.65
CA ARG A 92 -23.92 -7.13 -3.47
C ARG A 92 -22.73 -7.96 -2.96
N ARG A 93 -22.96 -9.25 -2.74
CA ARG A 93 -21.99 -10.19 -2.16
C ARG A 93 -22.19 -11.54 -2.81
N TRP A 94 -21.07 -12.18 -3.14
CA TRP A 94 -21.06 -13.57 -3.56
C TRP A 94 -21.67 -14.46 -2.48
N THR A 95 -22.51 -15.38 -2.91
CA THR A 95 -22.94 -16.51 -2.08
C THR A 95 -22.35 -17.76 -2.69
N ARG A 96 -21.55 -18.50 -1.93
CA ARG A 96 -21.05 -19.79 -2.38
C ARG A 96 -22.16 -20.82 -2.22
N VAL A 97 -22.44 -21.56 -3.28
CA VAL A 97 -23.56 -22.49 -3.38
C VAL A 97 -23.16 -23.79 -4.05
N ARG A 98 -23.99 -24.83 -3.91
CA ARG A 98 -23.95 -26.07 -4.70
C ARG A 98 -25.34 -26.37 -5.26
N LEU A 99 -25.42 -26.92 -6.47
CA LEU A 99 -26.68 -27.44 -7.01
C LEU A 99 -27.13 -28.67 -6.21
N THR A 100 -28.42 -28.72 -5.89
CA THR A 100 -29.07 -29.94 -5.39
C THR A 100 -29.55 -30.82 -6.56
N GLU A 101 -30.10 -31.99 -6.30
CA GLU A 101 -30.68 -32.86 -7.35
C GLU A 101 -31.84 -32.19 -8.11
N HIS A 102 -32.56 -31.27 -7.46
CA HIS A 102 -33.71 -30.58 -8.02
C HIS A 102 -33.47 -29.06 -7.98
N TRP A 103 -33.14 -28.48 -9.13
CA TRP A 103 -32.82 -27.06 -9.25
C TRP A 103 -33.57 -26.39 -10.39
N ASP A 104 -33.83 -25.10 -10.21
CA ASP A 104 -34.53 -24.26 -11.19
C ASP A 104 -34.07 -22.81 -11.02
N LEU A 105 -33.02 -22.42 -11.74
CA LEU A 105 -32.47 -21.06 -11.64
C LEU A 105 -33.32 -20.08 -12.44
N ALA A 106 -33.65 -20.41 -13.69
CA ALA A 106 -34.41 -19.54 -14.58
C ALA A 106 -35.87 -19.34 -14.15
N GLY A 107 -36.45 -20.27 -13.39
CA GLY A 107 -37.78 -20.16 -12.83
C GLY A 107 -37.86 -19.36 -11.51
N VAL A 108 -36.73 -19.22 -10.80
CA VAL A 108 -36.72 -18.66 -9.42
C VAL A 108 -35.85 -17.41 -9.25
N LEU A 109 -34.73 -17.31 -9.95
CA LEU A 109 -33.71 -16.27 -9.76
C LEU A 109 -33.89 -15.08 -10.70
N GLY A 110 -35.03 -14.40 -10.56
CA GLY A 110 -35.36 -13.21 -11.36
C GLY A 110 -36.65 -12.56 -10.90
N GLU A 111 -37.13 -11.57 -11.66
CA GLU A 111 -38.41 -10.89 -11.37
C GLU A 111 -39.60 -11.84 -11.51
N ARG A 112 -39.55 -12.72 -12.52
CA ARG A 112 -40.56 -13.74 -12.81
C ARG A 112 -39.94 -14.96 -13.51
N PRO A 113 -40.60 -16.13 -13.52
CA PRO A 113 -40.11 -17.30 -14.23
C PRO A 113 -39.82 -17.01 -15.69
N GLY A 114 -38.65 -17.44 -16.17
CA GLY A 114 -38.17 -17.20 -17.53
C GLY A 114 -37.55 -15.81 -17.72
N ARG A 115 -37.42 -15.01 -16.66
CA ARG A 115 -36.69 -13.74 -16.67
C ARG A 115 -35.59 -13.71 -15.60
N PRO A 116 -34.56 -14.57 -15.71
CA PRO A 116 -33.48 -14.60 -14.75
C PRO A 116 -32.60 -13.35 -14.83
N GLU A 117 -32.12 -12.92 -13.67
CA GLU A 117 -31.05 -11.93 -13.56
C GLU A 117 -30.07 -12.37 -12.47
N PHE A 118 -29.01 -13.07 -12.89
CA PHE A 118 -27.95 -13.49 -11.97
C PHE A 118 -26.62 -13.63 -12.70
N VAL A 119 -25.54 -13.64 -11.93
CA VAL A 119 -24.20 -13.99 -12.39
C VAL A 119 -23.65 -15.10 -11.52
N THR A 120 -23.07 -16.10 -12.18
CA THR A 120 -22.34 -17.20 -11.55
C THR A 120 -20.86 -17.10 -11.87
N LEU A 121 -20.01 -17.43 -10.91
CA LEU A 121 -18.55 -17.37 -11.02
C LEU A 121 -17.95 -18.63 -10.40
N SER A 122 -16.97 -19.21 -11.08
CA SER A 122 -16.08 -20.24 -10.54
C SER A 122 -15.44 -19.80 -9.21
N THR A 123 -15.08 -20.77 -8.35
CA THR A 123 -14.53 -20.45 -7.02
C THR A 123 -13.12 -19.84 -7.06
N ASP A 124 -12.38 -20.06 -8.15
CA ASP A 124 -11.08 -19.42 -8.43
C ASP A 124 -11.23 -18.07 -9.17
N GLY A 125 -12.42 -17.79 -9.70
CA GLY A 125 -12.76 -16.54 -10.36
C GLY A 125 -12.32 -16.44 -11.82
N ASP A 126 -11.97 -17.56 -12.47
CA ASP A 126 -11.47 -17.58 -13.84
C ASP A 126 -12.57 -17.70 -14.91
N ALA A 127 -13.68 -18.36 -14.57
CA ALA A 127 -14.84 -18.52 -15.44
C ALA A 127 -16.13 -17.94 -14.85
N LEU A 128 -16.99 -17.42 -15.72
CA LEU A 128 -18.24 -16.73 -15.41
C LEU A 128 -19.35 -17.12 -16.38
N VAL A 129 -20.58 -17.29 -15.87
CA VAL A 129 -21.79 -17.32 -16.70
C VAL A 129 -22.83 -16.37 -16.09
N GLY A 130 -23.26 -15.39 -16.86
CA GLY A 130 -24.30 -14.43 -16.49
C GLY A 130 -25.58 -14.63 -17.32
N ALA A 131 -26.73 -14.41 -16.68
CA ALA A 131 -28.03 -14.41 -17.32
C ALA A 131 -28.65 -13.01 -17.20
N THR A 132 -29.06 -12.43 -18.33
CA THR A 132 -29.75 -11.13 -18.41
C THR A 132 -30.98 -11.22 -19.29
N CYS A 133 -31.96 -10.36 -18.99
CA CYS A 133 -33.15 -10.19 -19.81
C CYS A 133 -32.98 -8.97 -20.69
N GLU A 134 -32.92 -9.20 -22.00
CA GLU A 134 -32.96 -8.13 -23.00
C GLU A 134 -34.41 -7.92 -23.49
N GLU A 135 -34.61 -6.98 -24.42
CA GLU A 135 -35.94 -6.54 -24.86
C GLU A 135 -36.81 -7.70 -25.38
N TYR A 136 -36.21 -8.69 -26.05
CA TYR A 136 -36.91 -9.81 -26.71
C TYR A 136 -36.32 -11.20 -26.40
N ASP A 137 -35.14 -11.25 -25.79
CA ASP A 137 -34.42 -12.49 -25.55
C ASP A 137 -33.87 -12.52 -24.13
N VAL A 138 -33.64 -13.72 -23.61
CA VAL A 138 -32.80 -13.91 -22.43
C VAL A 138 -31.41 -14.33 -22.91
N TRP A 139 -30.41 -13.57 -22.51
CA TRP A 139 -29.03 -13.78 -22.89
C TRP A 139 -28.29 -14.54 -21.80
N LEU A 140 -27.53 -15.54 -22.22
CA LEU A 140 -26.50 -16.19 -21.42
C LEU A 140 -25.14 -15.79 -21.96
N VAL A 141 -24.38 -15.06 -21.14
CA VAL A 141 -23.02 -14.63 -21.46
C VAL A 141 -22.05 -15.52 -20.69
N ALA A 142 -21.16 -16.23 -21.40
CA ALA A 142 -20.15 -17.09 -20.82
C ALA A 142 -18.76 -16.53 -21.13
N LEU A 143 -17.89 -16.48 -20.11
CA LEU A 143 -16.51 -16.01 -20.22
C LEU A 143 -15.60 -16.96 -19.43
N ASP A 144 -14.40 -17.20 -19.95
CA ASP A 144 -13.33 -17.97 -19.30
C ASP A 144 -12.00 -17.20 -19.36
N GLY A 145 -10.97 -17.71 -18.69
CA GLY A 145 -9.64 -17.10 -18.69
C GLY A 145 -9.57 -15.70 -18.08
N LEU A 146 -10.58 -15.31 -17.28
CA LEU A 146 -10.71 -13.95 -16.72
C LEU A 146 -9.50 -13.56 -15.86
N VAL A 147 -8.90 -14.51 -15.14
CA VAL A 147 -7.70 -14.24 -14.33
C VAL A 147 -6.50 -13.96 -15.23
N ALA A 148 -6.32 -14.75 -16.29
CA ALA A 148 -5.23 -14.59 -17.23
C ALA A 148 -5.33 -13.25 -17.99
N GLU A 149 -6.50 -12.92 -18.51
CA GLU A 149 -6.75 -11.65 -19.21
C GLU A 149 -6.52 -10.45 -18.29
N ARG A 150 -7.03 -10.50 -17.04
CA ARG A 150 -6.80 -9.42 -16.07
C ARG A 150 -5.32 -9.24 -15.76
N LYS A 151 -4.57 -10.34 -15.60
CA LYS A 151 -3.12 -10.29 -15.39
C LYS A 151 -2.41 -9.73 -16.62
N ALA A 152 -2.83 -10.11 -17.84
CA ALA A 152 -2.25 -9.61 -19.08
C ALA A 152 -2.50 -8.10 -19.24
N ARG A 153 -3.73 -7.64 -19.01
CA ARG A 153 -4.07 -6.21 -19.03
C ARG A 153 -3.31 -5.44 -17.96
N ALA A 154 -3.25 -5.94 -16.72
CA ALA A 154 -2.47 -5.30 -15.66
C ALA A 154 -0.97 -5.22 -16.01
N ARG A 155 -0.41 -6.24 -16.66
CA ARG A 155 0.98 -6.20 -17.15
C ARG A 155 1.16 -5.18 -18.27
N ALA A 156 0.23 -5.11 -19.22
CA ALA A 156 0.27 -4.13 -20.31
C ALA A 156 0.16 -2.70 -19.78
N GLU A 157 -0.73 -2.45 -18.82
CA GLU A 157 -0.88 -1.17 -18.13
C GLU A 157 0.32 -0.84 -17.24
N ALA A 158 0.98 -1.85 -16.65
CA ALA A 158 2.18 -1.68 -15.84
C ALA A 158 3.46 -1.41 -16.66
N VAL A 159 3.42 -1.50 -17.99
CA VAL A 159 4.54 -1.07 -18.84
C VAL A 159 4.57 0.45 -18.86
N GLU A 160 5.14 1.02 -17.81
CA GLU A 160 5.41 2.44 -17.70
C GLU A 160 6.79 2.74 -18.30
N THR A 161 6.84 3.64 -19.27
CA THR A 161 8.12 4.12 -19.82
C THR A 161 8.90 4.89 -18.76
N ALA A 162 10.21 5.07 -18.96
CA ALA A 162 11.00 5.89 -18.07
C ALA A 162 10.45 7.33 -17.99
N GLU A 163 9.99 7.90 -19.12
CA GLU A 163 9.40 9.24 -19.15
C GLU A 163 8.08 9.33 -18.38
N GLN A 164 7.22 8.31 -18.49
CA GLN A 164 5.96 8.27 -17.74
C GLN A 164 6.21 8.20 -16.23
N ARG A 165 7.22 7.42 -15.82
CA ARG A 165 7.65 7.33 -14.43
C ARG A 165 8.16 8.65 -13.90
N GLU A 166 9.05 9.29 -14.64
CA GLU A 166 9.60 10.61 -14.31
C GLU A 166 8.46 11.63 -14.19
N ALA A 167 7.55 11.68 -15.16
CA ALA A 167 6.39 12.57 -15.13
C ALA A 167 5.44 12.28 -13.96
N GLY A 168 5.28 11.01 -13.58
CA GLY A 168 4.52 10.60 -12.39
C GLY A 168 5.16 11.12 -11.11
N TRP A 169 6.49 10.97 -10.97
CA TRP A 169 7.25 11.52 -9.85
C TRP A 169 7.16 13.04 -9.80
N GLU A 170 7.37 13.73 -10.92
CA GLU A 170 7.18 15.17 -11.01
C GLU A 170 5.76 15.59 -10.60
N GLY A 171 4.76 14.81 -11.04
CA GLY A 171 3.35 15.03 -10.74
C GLY A 171 3.05 15.05 -9.24
N LEU A 172 3.74 14.23 -8.44
CA LEU A 172 3.58 14.21 -6.98
C LEU A 172 3.99 15.53 -6.32
N PHE A 173 4.86 16.30 -6.97
CA PHE A 173 5.30 17.61 -6.51
C PHE A 173 4.50 18.77 -7.14
N ARG A 174 3.56 18.48 -8.05
CA ARG A 174 2.65 19.49 -8.62
C ARG A 174 1.49 19.72 -7.64
N GLY A 175 1.45 20.91 -7.05
CA GLY A 175 0.40 21.31 -6.13
C GLY A 175 0.95 22.06 -4.91
N PRO A 176 0.11 22.39 -3.92
CA PRO A 176 0.62 22.92 -2.67
C PRO A 176 1.53 21.88 -2.01
N GLY A 177 2.79 22.26 -1.78
CA GLY A 177 3.76 21.40 -1.14
C GLY A 177 3.32 20.97 0.27
N PRO A 178 3.98 19.95 0.85
CA PRO A 178 3.64 19.47 2.19
C PRO A 178 3.75 20.60 3.22
N SER A 179 2.77 20.67 4.12
CA SER A 179 2.78 21.65 5.21
C SER A 179 4.04 21.50 6.06
N PRO A 180 4.49 22.56 6.77
CA PRO A 180 5.66 22.47 7.66
C PRO A 180 5.57 21.27 8.63
N LYS A 181 4.39 21.05 9.23
CA LYS A 181 4.15 19.92 10.13
C LYS A 181 4.39 18.56 9.45
N VAL A 182 3.92 18.38 8.21
CA VAL A 182 4.13 17.12 7.48
C VAL A 182 5.62 16.93 7.16
N ARG A 183 6.32 18.01 6.79
CA ARG A 183 7.77 17.95 6.55
C ARG A 183 8.55 17.57 7.81
N ASP A 184 8.17 18.10 8.97
CA ASP A 184 8.80 17.76 10.25
C ASP A 184 8.58 16.27 10.59
N GLU A 185 7.34 15.77 10.44
CA GLU A 185 7.04 14.35 10.67
C GLU A 185 7.80 13.42 9.71
N TRP A 186 7.96 13.83 8.44
CA TRP A 186 8.78 13.08 7.48
C TRP A 186 10.25 13.08 7.87
N ALA A 187 10.81 14.23 8.25
CA ALA A 187 12.19 14.29 8.74
C ALA A 187 12.40 13.39 9.97
N HIS A 188 11.44 13.41 10.91
CA HIS A 188 11.46 12.55 12.10
C HIS A 188 11.41 11.07 11.76
N GLY A 189 10.54 10.68 10.82
CA GLY A 189 10.43 9.29 10.35
C GLY A 189 11.70 8.82 9.66
N LEU A 190 12.23 9.62 8.72
CA LEU A 190 13.45 9.31 7.98
C LEU A 190 14.66 9.20 8.90
N ALA A 191 14.81 10.10 9.89
CA ALA A 191 15.92 10.05 10.84
C ALA A 191 15.93 8.76 11.70
N ARG A 192 14.78 8.10 11.87
CA ARG A 192 14.66 6.84 12.64
C ARG A 192 14.82 5.59 11.78
N ASN A 193 14.79 5.74 10.46
CA ASN A 193 14.81 4.63 9.54
C ASN A 193 16.26 4.14 9.29
N PRO A 194 16.60 2.88 9.66
CA PRO A 194 17.96 2.36 9.52
C PRO A 194 18.40 2.18 8.07
N VAL A 195 17.49 2.07 7.10
CA VAL A 195 17.85 1.82 5.69
C VAL A 195 18.14 3.09 4.89
N VAL A 196 18.00 4.27 5.51
CA VAL A 196 18.27 5.56 4.84
C VAL A 196 19.77 5.71 4.58
N SER A 197 20.11 6.12 3.36
CA SER A 197 21.50 6.36 2.92
C SER A 197 22.15 7.54 3.67
N ASP A 198 23.48 7.55 3.68
CA ASP A 198 24.26 8.61 4.34
C ASP A 198 23.99 10.00 3.75
N ASP A 199 23.78 10.11 2.44
CA ASP A 199 23.46 11.38 1.76
C ASP A 199 22.14 11.97 2.26
N VAL A 200 21.11 11.12 2.40
CA VAL A 200 19.82 11.56 2.94
C VAL A 200 19.95 11.91 4.41
N ARG A 201 20.73 11.16 5.20
CA ARG A 201 21.01 11.51 6.61
C ARG A 201 21.71 12.86 6.73
N ALA A 202 22.70 13.13 5.88
CA ALA A 202 23.36 14.43 5.83
C ALA A 202 22.37 15.55 5.49
N GLY A 203 21.46 15.32 4.55
CA GLY A 203 20.39 16.28 4.21
C GLY A 203 19.36 16.53 5.32
N LEU A 204 19.28 15.67 6.34
CA LEU A 204 18.38 15.84 7.49
C LEU A 204 19.00 16.65 8.64
N LEU A 205 20.29 16.96 8.57
CA LEU A 205 20.97 17.81 9.55
C LEU A 205 20.29 19.20 9.60
N GLY A 206 20.01 19.68 10.81
CA GLY A 206 19.29 20.94 11.03
C GLY A 206 17.77 20.88 10.80
N LEU A 207 17.25 19.86 10.11
CA LEU A 207 15.81 19.63 9.96
C LEU A 207 15.23 18.85 11.13
N THR A 208 16.01 17.93 11.71
CA THR A 208 15.61 17.23 12.93
C THR A 208 16.79 16.92 13.84
N HIS A 209 16.63 17.22 15.12
CA HIS A 209 17.58 16.84 16.14
C HIS A 209 17.58 15.33 16.42
N HIS A 210 16.51 14.60 16.08
CA HIS A 210 16.38 13.16 16.35
C HIS A 210 17.46 12.31 15.70
N LEU A 211 18.02 12.76 14.57
CA LEU A 211 19.10 12.09 13.88
C LEU A 211 20.35 11.96 14.78
N LEU A 212 20.66 13.00 15.55
CA LEU A 212 21.87 13.07 16.37
C LEU A 212 21.79 12.20 17.64
N TRP A 213 20.64 11.64 18.01
CA TRP A 213 20.54 10.81 19.23
C TRP A 213 20.96 9.36 19.02
N ARG A 214 21.43 9.02 17.82
CA ARG A 214 21.98 7.70 17.49
C ARG A 214 23.43 7.83 17.04
N PRO A 215 24.25 6.79 17.21
CA PRO A 215 25.59 6.76 16.61
C PRO A 215 25.50 6.96 15.10
N LEU A 216 26.17 7.98 14.60
CA LEU A 216 26.17 8.31 13.18
C LEU A 216 27.35 7.65 12.44
N PRO A 217 27.15 7.29 11.15
CA PRO A 217 28.26 6.94 10.26
C PRO A 217 29.25 8.09 10.14
N THR A 218 30.53 7.78 9.90
CA THR A 218 31.62 8.77 9.81
C THR A 218 31.32 9.86 8.77
N SER A 219 30.80 9.50 7.60
CA SER A 219 30.39 10.43 6.53
C SER A 219 29.41 11.51 7.03
N VAL A 220 28.42 11.10 7.83
CA VAL A 220 27.39 11.98 8.39
C VAL A 220 27.96 12.82 9.55
N VAL A 221 28.88 12.29 10.34
CA VAL A 221 29.63 13.06 11.36
C VAL A 221 30.42 14.18 10.71
N GLU A 222 31.16 13.88 9.64
CA GLU A 222 31.94 14.89 8.90
C GLU A 222 31.02 15.97 8.30
N ALA A 223 29.88 15.58 7.73
CA ALA A 223 28.88 16.53 7.23
C ALA A 223 28.31 17.42 8.36
N ALA A 224 28.07 16.85 9.53
CA ALA A 224 27.57 17.60 10.69
C ALA A 224 28.61 18.57 11.26
N MET A 225 29.90 18.21 11.24
CA MET A 225 30.98 19.11 11.65
C MET A 225 31.13 20.30 10.69
N ALA A 226 30.95 20.08 9.39
CA ALA A 226 30.99 21.13 8.37
C ALA A 226 29.68 21.91 8.22
N HIS A 227 28.64 21.57 8.98
CA HIS A 227 27.32 22.14 8.83
C HIS A 227 27.33 23.65 9.16
N PRO A 228 26.69 24.54 8.38
CA PRO A 228 26.75 25.98 8.59
C PRO A 228 26.09 26.44 9.91
N ASP A 229 25.03 25.75 10.35
CA ASP A 229 24.38 26.03 11.63
C ASP A 229 25.20 25.52 12.82
N ARG A 230 25.70 26.45 13.64
CA ARG A 230 26.43 26.18 14.89
C ARG A 230 25.63 25.35 15.90
N LYS A 231 24.29 25.38 15.86
CA LYS A 231 23.46 24.55 16.75
C LYS A 231 23.62 23.07 16.43
N VAL A 232 23.71 22.71 15.15
CA VAL A 232 23.96 21.33 14.72
C VAL A 232 25.34 20.88 15.19
N ARG A 233 26.37 21.72 15.03
CA ARG A 233 27.73 21.43 15.50
C ARG A 233 27.81 21.29 17.02
N GLY A 234 27.12 22.15 17.77
CA GLY A 234 27.02 22.07 19.22
C GLY A 234 26.30 20.81 19.69
N GLN A 235 25.16 20.48 19.09
CA GLN A 235 24.43 19.24 19.40
C GLN A 235 25.27 18.01 19.06
N LEU A 236 25.99 18.02 17.94
CA LEU A 236 26.92 16.94 17.57
C LEU A 236 27.92 16.67 18.70
N ALA A 237 28.60 17.70 19.19
CA ALA A 237 29.54 17.61 20.31
C ALA A 237 28.88 17.10 21.60
N GLU A 238 27.65 17.53 21.87
CA GLU A 238 26.92 17.19 23.09
C GLU A 238 26.50 15.72 23.12
N VAL A 239 25.90 15.21 22.03
CA VAL A 239 25.19 13.93 22.04
C VAL A 239 25.90 12.77 21.33
N GLN A 240 26.85 13.04 20.42
CA GLN A 240 27.51 11.94 19.71
C GLN A 240 28.53 11.22 20.60
N PRO A 241 28.46 9.88 20.71
CA PRO A 241 29.29 9.14 21.64
C PRO A 241 30.75 8.98 21.17
N ASN A 242 31.01 8.92 19.87
CA ASN A 242 32.26 8.37 19.31
C ASN A 242 33.03 9.36 18.41
N LEU A 243 33.13 10.62 18.81
CA LEU A 243 34.00 11.57 18.11
C LEU A 243 35.48 11.27 18.42
N THR A 244 36.32 11.14 17.40
CA THR A 244 37.76 10.90 17.57
C THR A 244 38.49 12.15 18.08
N PRO A 245 39.72 12.03 18.61
CA PRO A 245 40.51 13.20 19.01
C PRO A 245 40.74 14.21 17.89
N GLU A 246 40.92 13.75 16.66
CA GLU A 246 41.07 14.59 15.47
C GLU A 246 39.76 15.28 15.10
N GLN A 247 38.62 14.61 15.27
CA GLN A 247 37.30 15.19 15.04
C GLN A 247 36.98 16.28 16.06
N TRP A 248 37.23 16.02 17.35
CA TRP A 248 37.11 17.04 18.38
C TRP A 248 38.03 18.24 18.13
N ALA A 249 39.30 17.99 17.78
CA ALA A 249 40.25 19.04 17.46
C ALA A 249 39.75 19.93 16.30
N ARG A 250 39.30 19.33 15.20
CA ARG A 250 38.76 20.08 14.05
C ARG A 250 37.47 20.81 14.38
N LEU A 251 36.57 20.19 15.15
CA LEU A 251 35.30 20.78 15.55
C LEU A 251 35.49 22.04 16.40
N ILE A 252 36.40 22.00 17.38
CA ILE A 252 36.68 23.15 18.25
C ILE A 252 37.46 24.24 17.48
N LEU A 253 38.57 23.87 16.83
CA LEU A 253 39.46 24.83 16.19
C LEU A 253 38.89 25.42 14.88
N GLY A 254 37.87 24.79 14.31
CA GLY A 254 37.14 25.30 13.15
C GLY A 254 36.18 26.46 13.48
N GLU A 255 35.91 26.73 14.76
CA GLU A 255 35.03 27.84 15.15
C GLU A 255 35.79 29.16 15.22
N GLU A 256 35.32 30.16 14.47
CA GLU A 256 35.86 31.52 14.53
C GLU A 256 35.33 32.31 15.74
N ASP A 257 34.13 31.99 16.23
CA ASP A 257 33.49 32.68 17.36
C ASP A 257 34.02 32.15 18.70
N ASP A 258 34.64 33.04 19.50
CA ASP A 258 35.25 32.70 20.78
C ASP A 258 34.27 32.07 21.77
N ARG A 259 32.99 32.48 21.75
CA ARG A 259 31.96 31.93 22.65
C ARG A 259 31.61 30.51 22.24
N GLN A 260 31.44 30.25 20.95
CA GLN A 260 31.17 28.90 20.45
C GLN A 260 32.36 27.97 20.68
N ARG A 261 33.58 28.44 20.44
CA ARG A 261 34.81 27.69 20.74
C ARG A 261 34.91 27.32 22.22
N TRP A 262 34.59 28.26 23.11
CA TRP A 262 34.52 28.00 24.55
C TRP A 262 33.48 26.92 24.90
N ILE A 263 32.26 27.01 24.34
CA ILE A 263 31.21 26.01 24.58
C ILE A 263 31.65 24.61 24.13
N LEU A 264 32.28 24.48 22.96
CA LEU A 264 32.74 23.18 22.47
C LEU A 264 33.91 22.63 23.30
N THR A 265 34.80 23.51 23.80
CA THR A 265 35.90 23.12 24.71
C THR A 265 35.35 22.65 26.06
N LEU A 266 34.36 23.34 26.61
CA LEU A 266 33.63 22.92 27.81
C LEU A 266 33.02 21.53 27.61
N LEU A 267 32.30 21.30 26.50
CA LEU A 267 31.69 20.00 26.20
C LEU A 267 32.73 18.89 26.06
N ALA A 268 33.86 19.17 25.41
CA ALA A 268 34.97 18.22 25.31
C ALA A 268 35.52 17.85 26.70
N ALA A 269 35.70 18.84 27.59
CA ALA A 269 36.17 18.61 28.96
C ALA A 269 35.17 17.81 29.81
N ASP A 270 33.89 18.16 29.76
CA ASP A 270 32.83 17.46 30.50
C ASP A 270 32.69 15.99 30.03
N ARG A 271 32.87 15.75 28.74
CA ARG A 271 32.86 14.40 28.15
C ARG A 271 34.20 13.66 28.30
N ARG A 272 35.21 14.28 28.92
CA ARG A 272 36.58 13.74 29.04
C ARG A 272 37.16 13.29 27.69
N ALA A 273 36.88 14.07 26.65
CA ALA A 273 37.40 13.83 25.32
C ALA A 273 38.93 13.99 25.32
N GLN A 274 39.61 13.13 24.56
CA GLN A 274 41.02 13.33 24.22
C GLN A 274 41.10 14.25 23.01
N LEU A 275 42.08 15.15 23.01
CA LEU A 275 42.45 15.97 21.86
C LEU A 275 43.85 15.59 21.38
N THR A 276 44.21 16.02 20.18
CA THR A 276 45.61 15.94 19.73
C THR A 276 46.47 16.95 20.49
N ASP A 277 47.75 16.62 20.72
CA ASP A 277 48.70 17.50 21.43
C ASP A 277 48.76 18.91 20.82
N THR A 278 48.76 18.97 19.48
CA THR A 278 48.73 20.24 18.73
C THR A 278 47.47 21.05 19.01
N ALA A 279 46.31 20.40 19.12
CA ALA A 279 45.06 21.09 19.43
C ALA A 279 45.05 21.58 20.88
N TYR A 280 45.53 20.77 21.82
CA TYR A 280 45.69 21.17 23.21
C TYR A 280 46.58 22.41 23.35
N ALA A 281 47.76 22.41 22.73
CA ALA A 281 48.69 23.54 22.76
C ALA A 281 48.07 24.83 22.17
N ARG A 282 47.27 24.70 21.11
CA ARG A 282 46.54 25.84 20.52
C ARG A 282 45.47 26.39 21.46
N LEU A 283 44.70 25.52 22.11
CA LEU A 283 43.65 25.96 23.06
C LEU A 283 44.23 26.56 24.35
N ALA A 284 45.36 26.03 24.82
CA ALA A 284 46.09 26.61 25.96
C ALA A 284 46.63 28.02 25.65
N GLY A 285 46.93 28.31 24.38
CA GLY A 285 47.33 29.63 23.89
C GLY A 285 46.18 30.49 23.33
N ASP A 286 44.92 30.07 23.48
CA ASP A 286 43.77 30.75 22.87
C ASP A 286 43.62 32.19 23.40
N PRO A 287 43.24 33.19 22.57
CA PRO A 287 43.03 34.57 23.04
C PRO A 287 42.00 34.68 24.17
N SER A 288 40.96 33.85 24.16
CA SER A 288 39.90 33.84 25.15
C SER A 288 40.33 33.16 26.45
N ALA A 289 40.32 33.90 27.56
CA ALA A 289 40.66 33.35 28.88
C ALA A 289 39.77 32.17 29.29
N LYS A 290 38.49 32.21 28.89
CA LYS A 290 37.54 31.12 29.17
C LYS A 290 37.88 29.84 28.41
N VAL A 291 38.34 29.95 27.17
CA VAL A 291 38.79 28.77 26.40
C VAL A 291 40.01 28.14 27.06
N ARG A 292 40.99 28.96 27.50
CA ARG A 292 42.17 28.48 28.21
C ARG A 292 41.84 27.77 29.53
N GLU A 293 40.88 28.32 30.27
CA GLU A 293 40.39 27.73 31.53
C GLU A 293 39.77 26.34 31.30
N GLU A 294 38.90 26.19 30.30
CA GLU A 294 38.31 24.89 29.97
C GLU A 294 39.35 23.92 29.39
N ALA A 295 40.31 24.42 28.60
CA ALA A 295 41.37 23.59 28.06
C ALA A 295 42.17 22.90 29.16
N ALA A 296 42.43 23.58 30.28
CA ALA A 296 43.12 23.00 31.43
C ALA A 296 42.36 21.83 32.10
N ARG A 297 41.06 21.68 31.84
CA ARG A 297 40.23 20.57 32.34
C ARG A 297 40.23 19.34 31.42
N LEU A 298 40.79 19.45 30.21
CA LEU A 298 40.85 18.33 29.26
C LEU A 298 41.81 17.24 29.75
N THR A 299 41.40 15.99 29.59
CA THR A 299 42.23 14.82 29.93
C THR A 299 43.18 14.49 28.79
N GLY A 300 44.49 14.49 29.07
CA GLY A 300 45.54 14.28 28.07
C GLY A 300 46.71 15.25 28.16
N LEU A 301 46.93 15.87 29.33
CA LEU A 301 48.15 16.64 29.59
C LEU A 301 49.36 15.75 29.26
N PRO A 302 50.22 16.12 28.28
CA PRO A 302 51.55 15.57 28.28
C PRO A 302 52.22 15.99 29.62
N PRO A 303 52.94 15.07 30.29
CA PRO A 303 53.64 15.38 31.54
C PRO A 303 54.66 16.51 31.38
#